data_AF-A0A661XNP7-F1
#
_entry.id   AF-A0A661XNP7-F1
#
_cell.length_a   1.000
_cell.length_b   1.000
_cell.length_c   1.000
_cell.angle_alpha   90.00
_cell.angle_beta   90.00
_cell.angle_gamma   90.00
#
_symmetry.space_group_name_H-M   'P 1'
#
loop_
_entity.id
_entity.type
_entity.pdbx_description
1 polymer ?
#
loop_
_entity_poly.entity_id
_entity_poly.type
_entity_poly.pdbx_seq_one_letter_code
_entity_poly.pdbx_strand_id
1 'polypeptide(L)'
;MTACRSSQESINADQDRPYDPWISRSVLDEQARMITIALHDDLWVAYSTQNCSLYKTWKGYVNFEGAVYNTAHGPQPVSVGDAFIENVFDNPWRITQGQSEVSTQAKYAGHRKRNGHAELMYDLYAKGVGPVRVYEMIDYTVNDAGQLGLSRSFTTENVPEGYGVMFLTNINSIVSQADIKT
;
A
#
# COMPACT_ATOMS: atom_id res chain seq x y z
N MET A 1 -7.33 41.26 -18.50
CA MET A 1 -6.36 40.28 -17.97
C MET A 1 -7.05 39.49 -16.88
N THR A 2 -7.59 38.33 -17.25
CA THR A 2 -8.33 37.44 -16.33
C THR A 2 -7.31 36.56 -15.63
N ALA A 3 -7.16 36.72 -14.31
CA ALA A 3 -6.25 35.92 -13.51
C ALA A 3 -6.85 34.54 -13.22
N CYS A 4 -6.13 33.48 -13.61
CA CYS A 4 -6.43 32.11 -13.21
C CYS A 4 -6.34 31.98 -11.69
N ARG A 5 -7.44 31.60 -11.06
CA ARG A 5 -7.51 31.20 -9.66
C ARG A 5 -6.99 29.77 -9.59
N SER A 6 -5.74 29.58 -9.18
CA SER A 6 -5.24 28.25 -8.81
C SER A 6 -5.89 27.87 -7.48
N SER A 7 -6.79 26.88 -7.51
CA SER A 7 -7.22 26.16 -6.32
C SER A 7 -6.01 25.40 -5.77
N GLN A 8 -5.33 25.99 -4.80
CA GLN A 8 -4.37 25.28 -3.96
C GLN A 8 -5.17 24.30 -3.09
N GLU A 9 -5.17 23.03 -3.47
CA GLU A 9 -5.50 21.96 -2.53
C GLU A 9 -4.51 22.06 -1.37
N SER A 10 -5.05 22.25 -0.17
CA SER A 10 -4.28 22.40 1.06
C SER A 10 -3.54 21.10 1.36
N ILE A 11 -2.24 21.11 1.12
CA ILE A 11 -1.29 20.13 1.64
C ILE A 11 -1.24 20.26 3.18
N ASN A 12 -2.12 19.53 3.88
CA ASN A 12 -2.02 19.36 5.32
C ASN A 12 -0.83 18.43 5.62
N ALA A 13 0.30 19.03 5.95
CA ALA A 13 1.58 18.36 6.17
C ALA A 13 1.74 17.67 7.54
N ASP A 14 0.68 17.58 8.34
CA ASP A 14 0.63 16.74 9.55
C ASP A 14 -0.78 16.15 9.63
N GLN A 15 -1.00 15.02 8.97
CA GLN A 15 -2.08 14.13 9.41
C GLN A 15 -1.62 13.52 10.73
N ASP A 16 -2.34 13.80 11.81
CA ASP A 16 -2.12 13.12 13.09
C ASP A 16 -2.35 11.63 12.85
N ARG A 17 -1.29 10.83 13.03
CA ARG A 17 -1.34 9.38 12.80
C ARG A 17 -1.56 8.72 14.16
N PRO A 18 -2.45 7.72 14.24
CA PRO A 18 -2.92 7.19 15.53
C PRO A 18 -1.88 6.37 16.29
N TYR A 19 -0.77 6.02 15.64
CA TYR A 19 0.32 5.24 16.23
C TYR A 19 1.68 5.86 15.90
N ASP A 20 2.65 5.70 16.79
CA ASP A 20 4.05 6.02 16.49
C ASP A 20 4.96 4.84 16.94
N PRO A 21 5.66 4.16 16.01
CA PRO A 21 5.64 4.37 14.57
C PRO A 21 4.37 3.80 13.91
N TRP A 22 3.69 4.59 13.07
CA TRP A 22 2.58 4.12 12.23
C TRP A 22 3.01 3.33 10.99
N ILE A 23 4.32 3.18 10.75
CA ILE A 23 4.89 2.28 9.73
C ILE A 23 5.91 1.39 10.43
N SER A 24 5.70 0.08 10.39
CA SER A 24 6.61 -0.88 11.04
C SER A 24 6.84 -2.11 10.18
N ARG A 25 8.00 -2.76 10.38
CA ARG A 25 8.29 -4.07 9.77
C ARG A 25 8.25 -5.13 10.86
N SER A 26 7.54 -6.22 10.59
CA SER A 26 7.42 -7.32 11.54
C SER A 26 7.14 -8.65 10.82
N VAL A 27 7.02 -9.70 11.62
CA VAL A 27 6.16 -10.82 11.26
C VAL A 27 4.73 -10.38 11.57
N LEU A 28 3.78 -10.67 10.67
CA LEU A 28 2.36 -10.41 10.89
C LEU A 28 1.58 -11.64 10.44
N ASP A 29 0.66 -12.14 11.26
CA ASP A 29 -0.15 -13.33 10.95
C ASP A 29 0.72 -14.53 10.53
N GLU A 30 1.82 -14.74 11.25
CA GLU A 30 2.85 -15.77 10.97
C GLU A 30 3.62 -15.59 9.64
N GLN A 31 3.35 -14.53 8.89
CA GLN A 31 4.06 -14.19 7.65
C GLN A 31 5.24 -13.26 7.96
N ALA A 32 6.44 -13.68 7.55
CA ALA A 32 7.65 -12.88 7.70
C ALA A 32 7.74 -11.78 6.62
N ARG A 33 8.61 -10.79 6.88
CA ARG A 33 8.95 -9.71 5.93
C ARG A 33 7.75 -8.83 5.56
N MET A 34 6.88 -8.58 6.52
CA MET A 34 5.73 -7.70 6.35
C MET A 34 6.12 -6.25 6.66
N ILE A 35 5.48 -5.32 5.96
CA ILE A 35 5.39 -3.92 6.36
C ILE A 35 3.93 -3.62 6.67
N THR A 36 3.69 -3.07 7.86
CA THR A 36 2.37 -2.78 8.38
C THR A 36 2.25 -1.27 8.60
N ILE A 37 1.13 -0.71 8.14
CA ILE A 37 0.89 0.73 8.12
C ILE A 37 -0.46 0.99 8.79
N ALA A 38 -0.45 1.77 9.86
CA ALA A 38 -1.64 2.26 10.53
C ALA A 38 -2.07 3.57 9.86
N LEU A 39 -3.09 3.51 9.01
CA LEU A 39 -3.57 4.67 8.24
C LEU A 39 -4.53 5.53 9.06
N HIS A 40 -5.40 4.89 9.85
CA HIS A 40 -6.40 5.49 10.73
C HIS A 40 -6.58 4.60 11.97
N ASP A 41 -7.23 5.10 13.03
CA ASP A 41 -7.45 4.36 14.30
C ASP A 41 -8.01 2.95 14.05
N ASP A 42 -8.89 2.89 13.05
CA ASP A 42 -9.64 1.72 12.64
C ASP A 42 -9.17 1.16 11.29
N LEU A 43 -8.14 1.70 10.62
CA LEU A 43 -7.76 1.24 9.28
C LEU A 43 -6.27 0.93 9.18
N TRP A 44 -5.98 -0.32 8.84
CA TRP A 44 -4.65 -0.85 8.71
C TRP A 44 -4.44 -1.52 7.36
N VAL A 45 -3.21 -1.44 6.86
CA VAL A 45 -2.76 -2.19 5.70
C VAL A 45 -1.47 -2.93 6.00
N ALA A 46 -1.30 -4.07 5.36
CA ALA A 46 -0.07 -4.83 5.42
C ALA A 46 0.36 -5.26 4.02
N TYR A 47 1.66 -5.21 3.76
CA TYR A 47 2.28 -5.58 2.49
C TYR A 47 3.40 -6.58 2.70
N SER A 48 3.55 -7.50 1.76
CA SER A 48 4.71 -8.37 1.68
C SER A 48 5.88 -7.64 1.01
N THR A 49 6.96 -7.40 1.76
CA THR A 49 8.22 -6.88 1.18
C THR A 49 8.96 -7.94 0.36
N GLN A 50 8.56 -9.21 0.48
CA GLN A 50 9.12 -10.29 -0.32
C GLN A 50 8.54 -10.31 -1.74
N ASN A 51 7.23 -10.15 -1.87
CA ASN A 51 6.54 -10.22 -3.16
C ASN A 51 6.14 -8.85 -3.73
N CYS A 52 6.41 -7.76 -2.99
CA CYS A 52 6.03 -6.39 -3.34
C CYS A 52 4.52 -6.24 -3.58
N SER A 53 3.71 -6.85 -2.72
CA SER A 53 2.27 -6.95 -2.90
C SER A 53 1.53 -6.54 -1.63
N LEU A 54 0.34 -5.99 -1.81
CA LEU A 54 -0.61 -5.84 -0.72
C LEU A 54 -0.91 -7.25 -0.19
N TYR A 55 -0.93 -7.44 1.12
CA TYR A 55 -1.41 -8.67 1.73
C TYR A 55 -2.86 -8.48 2.15
N LYS A 56 -3.11 -7.50 3.02
CA LYS A 56 -4.43 -7.30 3.62
C LYS A 56 -4.68 -5.84 3.97
N THR A 57 -5.94 -5.44 3.88
CA THR A 57 -6.50 -4.21 4.44
C THR A 57 -7.69 -4.57 5.31
N TRP A 58 -7.72 -4.09 6.53
CA TRP A 58 -8.76 -4.45 7.49
C TRP A 58 -9.15 -3.28 8.37
N LYS A 59 -10.39 -3.36 8.84
CA LYS A 59 -10.90 -2.49 9.88
C LYS A 59 -10.59 -3.10 11.25
N GLY A 60 -9.84 -2.41 12.10
CA GLY A 60 -9.49 -2.88 13.44
C GLY A 60 -8.09 -2.44 13.87
N TYR A 61 -7.30 -3.36 14.44
CA TYR A 61 -5.98 -3.04 15.01
C TYR A 61 -4.98 -4.18 14.79
N VAL A 62 -3.72 -3.95 15.19
CA VAL A 62 -2.69 -5.00 15.34
C VAL A 62 -2.48 -5.27 16.81
N ASN A 63 -2.61 -6.53 17.22
CA ASN A 63 -2.25 -6.96 18.56
C ASN A 63 -0.73 -7.16 18.64
N PHE A 64 -0.03 -6.17 19.20
CA PHE A 64 1.40 -6.26 19.53
C PHE A 64 1.59 -6.85 20.93
N GLU A 65 1.01 -8.01 21.23
CA GLU A 65 1.25 -8.64 22.52
C GLU A 65 2.66 -9.22 22.57
N GLY A 66 3.51 -8.68 23.45
CA GLY A 66 4.78 -9.30 23.78
C GLY A 66 5.52 -8.71 24.97
N ALA A 67 6.22 -9.59 25.69
CA ALA A 67 6.48 -9.42 27.11
C ALA A 67 7.46 -8.28 27.43
N VAL A 68 6.93 -7.16 27.88
CA VAL A 68 7.69 -6.06 28.49
C VAL A 68 8.21 -6.43 29.90
N TYR A 69 7.92 -7.63 30.43
CA TYR A 69 8.25 -8.00 31.82
C TYR A 69 8.96 -9.36 32.06
N ASN A 70 9.21 -10.23 31.07
CA ASN A 70 9.80 -11.55 31.36
C ASN A 70 10.92 -12.06 30.41
N THR A 71 11.47 -11.22 29.55
CA THR A 71 12.60 -11.60 28.65
C THR A 71 12.26 -12.71 27.63
N ALA A 72 11.00 -13.12 27.49
CA ALA A 72 10.54 -13.97 26.40
C ALA A 72 10.00 -13.11 25.26
N HIS A 73 10.39 -13.41 24.02
CA HIS A 73 9.72 -12.83 22.85
C HIS A 73 8.23 -13.20 22.94
N GLY A 74 7.38 -12.19 22.97
CA GLY A 74 5.94 -12.39 22.92
C GLY A 74 5.47 -13.08 21.65
N PRO A 75 4.17 -13.43 21.60
CA PRO A 75 3.57 -13.92 20.37
C PRO A 75 3.85 -12.94 19.21
N GLN A 76 3.97 -13.49 18.01
CA GLN A 76 4.13 -12.67 16.81
C GLN A 76 2.90 -11.77 16.63
N PRO A 77 3.04 -10.54 16.13
CA PRO A 77 1.91 -9.64 15.88
C PRO A 77 0.82 -10.30 15.04
N VAL A 78 -0.44 -10.06 15.42
CA VAL A 78 -1.63 -10.58 14.74
C VAL A 78 -2.56 -9.43 14.39
N SER A 79 -3.10 -9.45 13.18
CA SER A 79 -4.17 -8.53 12.77
C SER A 79 -5.51 -8.95 13.39
N VAL A 80 -6.22 -7.98 13.96
CA VAL A 80 -7.52 -8.21 14.60
C VAL A 80 -8.55 -7.29 13.96
N GLY A 81 -9.64 -7.87 13.47
CA GLY A 81 -10.77 -7.15 12.89
C GLY A 81 -11.21 -7.70 11.53
N ASP A 82 -12.06 -6.94 10.85
CA ASP A 82 -12.73 -7.35 9.62
C ASP A 82 -11.91 -6.95 8.40
N ALA A 83 -11.40 -7.94 7.65
CA ALA A 83 -10.71 -7.71 6.40
C ALA A 83 -11.71 -7.34 5.31
N PHE A 84 -11.50 -6.21 4.65
CA PHE A 84 -12.28 -5.84 3.47
C PHE A 84 -11.48 -6.00 2.17
N ILE A 85 -10.14 -6.06 2.24
CA ILE A 85 -9.29 -6.51 1.13
C ILE A 85 -8.35 -7.59 1.65
N GLU A 86 -8.41 -8.77 1.06
CA GLU A 86 -7.34 -9.76 1.12
C GLU A 86 -6.88 -9.99 -0.31
N ASN A 87 -5.61 -9.70 -0.58
CA ASN A 87 -5.10 -9.76 -1.95
C ASN A 87 -4.82 -11.21 -2.34
N VAL A 88 -5.34 -11.60 -3.50
CA VAL A 88 -5.16 -12.94 -4.07
C VAL A 88 -3.94 -13.05 -4.98
N PHE A 89 -3.34 -11.90 -5.34
CA PHE A 89 -2.20 -11.84 -6.24
C PHE A 89 -0.89 -11.72 -5.46
N ASP A 90 -0.22 -12.84 -5.25
CA ASP A 90 1.10 -12.86 -4.61
C ASP A 90 2.09 -11.94 -5.33
N ASN A 91 2.12 -12.01 -6.66
CA ASN A 91 2.97 -11.20 -7.53
C ASN A 91 2.08 -10.35 -8.45
N PRO A 92 1.75 -9.10 -8.09
CA PRO A 92 0.77 -8.29 -8.82
C PRO A 92 1.39 -7.47 -9.96
N TRP A 93 2.70 -7.28 -9.98
CA TRP A 93 3.38 -6.43 -10.96
C TRP A 93 3.64 -7.14 -12.27
N ARG A 94 3.39 -6.44 -13.38
CA ARG A 94 3.72 -6.88 -14.76
C ARG A 94 4.34 -5.73 -15.54
N ILE A 95 5.39 -6.02 -16.27
CA ILE A 95 5.88 -5.22 -17.38
C ILE A 95 5.21 -5.75 -18.65
N THR A 96 4.67 -4.86 -19.47
CA THR A 96 4.06 -5.20 -20.76
C THR A 96 4.88 -4.63 -21.91
N GLN A 97 4.83 -5.30 -23.06
CA GLN A 97 5.34 -4.78 -24.33
C GLN A 97 4.17 -4.83 -25.32
N GLY A 98 3.57 -3.67 -25.61
CA GLY A 98 2.25 -3.63 -26.26
C GLY A 98 1.19 -4.36 -25.42
N GLN A 99 0.54 -5.38 -26.00
CA GLN A 99 -0.50 -6.18 -25.33
C GLN A 99 0.04 -7.44 -24.63
N SER A 100 1.34 -7.73 -24.73
CA SER A 100 1.93 -8.95 -24.16
C SER A 100 2.56 -8.69 -22.79
N GLU A 101 2.27 -9.58 -21.84
CA GLU A 101 2.97 -9.60 -20.55
C GLU A 101 4.37 -10.20 -20.69
N VAL A 102 5.33 -9.60 -19.98
CA VAL A 102 6.69 -10.12 -19.85
C VAL A 102 6.88 -10.62 -18.42
N SER A 103 7.61 -11.73 -18.26
CA SER A 103 7.98 -12.25 -16.95
C SER A 103 8.68 -11.15 -16.13
N THR A 104 8.07 -10.79 -15.01
CA THR A 104 8.43 -9.61 -14.21
C THR A 104 8.82 -10.04 -12.80
N GLN A 105 9.98 -9.57 -12.36
CA GLN A 105 10.42 -9.68 -10.97
C GLN A 105 10.31 -8.31 -10.30
N ALA A 106 9.53 -8.23 -9.23
CA ALA A 106 9.50 -7.07 -8.35
C ALA A 106 10.49 -7.25 -7.20
N LYS A 107 11.21 -6.18 -6.86
CA LYS A 107 12.10 -6.12 -5.69
C LYS A 107 11.74 -4.93 -4.82
N TYR A 108 11.66 -5.15 -3.52
CA TYR A 108 11.39 -4.09 -2.57
C TYR A 108 12.62 -3.19 -2.42
N ALA A 109 12.47 -1.90 -2.74
CA ALA A 109 13.53 -0.91 -2.69
C ALA A 109 13.48 -0.04 -1.41
N GLY A 110 12.41 -0.14 -0.62
CA GLY A 110 12.28 0.53 0.67
C GLY A 110 10.92 1.17 0.90
N HIS A 111 10.80 1.93 1.97
CA HIS A 111 9.66 2.78 2.26
C HIS A 111 10.12 4.12 2.83
N ARG A 112 9.28 5.14 2.73
CA ARG A 112 9.50 6.44 3.37
C ARG A 112 8.18 7.09 3.75
N LYS A 113 8.25 8.08 4.65
CA LYS A 113 7.16 9.04 4.88
C LYS A 113 7.36 10.21 3.91
N ARG A 114 6.33 10.58 3.13
CA ARG A 114 6.36 11.74 2.22
C ARG A 114 5.10 12.56 2.42
N ASN A 115 5.24 13.79 2.93
CA ASN A 115 4.12 14.70 3.21
C ASN A 115 3.01 14.08 4.08
N GLY A 116 3.38 13.35 5.15
CA GLY A 116 2.41 12.66 6.00
C GLY A 116 1.86 11.34 5.45
N HIS A 117 2.17 10.96 4.20
CA HIS A 117 1.75 9.70 3.57
C HIS A 117 2.86 8.65 3.60
N ALA A 118 2.46 7.37 3.54
CA ALA A 118 3.39 6.27 3.41
C ALA A 118 3.68 6.08 1.92
N GLU A 119 4.95 5.90 1.57
CA GLU A 119 5.33 5.58 0.21
C GLU A 119 6.20 4.33 0.18
N LEU A 120 5.75 3.30 -0.53
CA LEU A 120 6.50 2.09 -0.82
C LEU A 120 7.20 2.22 -2.16
N MET A 121 8.43 1.73 -2.22
CA MET A 121 9.28 1.79 -3.41
C MET A 121 9.62 0.39 -3.88
N TYR A 122 9.46 0.15 -5.18
CA TYR A 122 9.79 -1.13 -5.81
C TYR A 122 10.60 -0.91 -7.09
N ASP A 123 11.47 -1.87 -7.38
CA ASP A 123 12.15 -1.98 -8.68
C ASP A 123 11.59 -3.19 -9.44
N LEU A 124 11.11 -2.96 -10.66
CA LEU A 124 10.64 -4.00 -11.56
C LEU A 124 11.71 -4.32 -12.61
N TYR A 125 11.94 -5.62 -12.81
CA TYR A 125 12.87 -6.17 -13.79
C TYR A 125 12.15 -7.15 -14.69
N ALA A 126 12.52 -7.13 -15.97
CA ALA A 126 12.14 -8.14 -16.95
C ALA A 126 13.34 -8.43 -17.86
N LYS A 127 13.24 -9.44 -18.74
CA LYS A 127 14.34 -9.80 -19.63
C LYS A 127 14.72 -8.61 -20.52
N GLY A 128 15.91 -8.03 -20.30
CA GLY A 128 16.42 -6.88 -21.05
C GLY A 128 15.81 -5.53 -20.64
N VAL A 129 15.00 -5.48 -19.57
CA VAL A 129 14.32 -4.28 -19.09
C VAL A 129 14.54 -4.12 -17.59
N GLY A 130 14.88 -2.89 -17.17
CA GLY A 130 14.86 -2.49 -15.77
C GLY A 130 16.19 -1.88 -15.27
N PRO A 131 16.18 -1.29 -14.06
CA PRO A 131 15.03 -1.19 -13.17
C PRO A 131 14.01 -0.13 -13.64
N VAL A 132 12.75 -0.55 -13.76
CA VAL A 132 11.60 0.37 -13.79
C VAL A 132 11.22 0.63 -12.34
N ARG A 133 11.25 1.89 -11.90
CA ARG A 133 10.93 2.22 -10.51
C ARG A 133 9.45 2.44 -10.35
N VAL A 134 8.90 1.99 -9.23
CA VAL A 134 7.50 2.21 -8.84
C VAL A 134 7.49 2.85 -7.46
N TYR A 135 6.75 3.94 -7.35
CA TYR A 135 6.42 4.62 -6.10
C TYR A 135 4.93 4.45 -5.86
N GLU A 136 4.58 3.78 -4.78
CA GLU A 136 3.21 3.59 -4.34
C GLU A 136 2.97 4.43 -3.09
N MET A 137 2.21 5.51 -3.22
CA MET A 137 1.75 6.31 -2.09
C MET A 137 0.42 5.76 -1.59
N ILE A 138 0.36 5.53 -0.28
CA ILE A 138 -0.76 4.88 0.40
C ILE A 138 -1.34 5.85 1.42
N ASP A 139 -2.67 5.98 1.39
CA ASP A 139 -3.41 6.69 2.41
C ASP A 139 -4.82 6.12 2.58
N TYR A 140 -5.59 6.70 3.49
CA TYR A 140 -7.03 6.45 3.59
C TYR A 140 -7.86 7.56 2.93
N THR A 141 -9.09 7.22 2.59
CA THR A 141 -10.13 8.16 2.16
C THR A 141 -11.35 8.00 3.05
N VAL A 142 -12.16 9.05 3.16
CA VAL A 142 -13.46 9.00 3.81
C VAL A 142 -14.50 9.38 2.75
N ASN A 143 -15.50 8.54 2.51
CA ASN A 143 -16.59 8.89 1.59
C ASN A 143 -17.64 9.78 2.26
N ASP A 144 -18.63 10.27 1.51
CA ASP A 144 -19.69 11.15 2.01
C ASP A 144 -20.53 10.51 3.14
N ALA A 145 -20.55 9.18 3.23
CA ALA A 145 -21.21 8.42 4.30
C ALA A 145 -20.32 8.20 5.54
N GLY A 146 -19.09 8.74 5.57
CA GLY A 146 -18.16 8.59 6.68
C GLY A 146 -17.42 7.25 6.71
N GLN A 147 -17.47 6.46 5.63
CA GLN A 147 -16.81 5.16 5.55
C GLN A 147 -15.35 5.31 5.13
N LEU A 148 -14.47 4.61 5.83
CA LEU A 148 -13.03 4.55 5.51
C LEU A 148 -12.78 3.65 4.30
N GLY A 149 -11.95 4.12 3.39
CA GLY A 149 -11.46 3.39 2.23
C GLY A 149 -9.94 3.47 2.11
N LEU A 150 -9.36 2.55 1.34
CA LEU A 150 -7.94 2.57 0.99
C LEU A 150 -7.74 3.39 -0.29
N SER A 151 -6.82 4.36 -0.24
CA SER A 151 -6.34 5.10 -1.40
C SER A 151 -4.90 4.73 -1.73
N ARG A 152 -4.64 4.49 -3.00
CA ARG A 152 -3.32 4.15 -3.54
C ARG A 152 -3.10 4.93 -4.81
N SER A 153 -1.97 5.62 -4.90
CA SER A 153 -1.53 6.26 -6.13
C SER A 153 -0.15 5.76 -6.52
N PHE A 154 0.05 5.57 -7.83
CA PHE A 154 1.25 4.95 -8.36
C PHE A 154 1.94 5.91 -9.32
N THR A 155 3.25 6.07 -9.14
CA THR A 155 4.12 6.76 -10.09
C THR A 155 5.19 5.79 -10.55
N THR A 156 5.49 5.80 -11.85
CA THR A 156 6.54 4.96 -12.42
C THR A 156 7.63 5.83 -13.05
N GLU A 157 8.88 5.37 -12.97
CA GLU A 157 10.03 6.01 -13.61
C GLU A 157 10.83 4.97 -14.41
N ASN A 158 11.53 5.46 -15.44
CA ASN A 158 12.38 4.65 -16.31
C ASN A 158 11.64 3.52 -17.05
N VAL A 159 10.35 3.70 -17.35
CA VAL A 159 9.61 2.82 -18.25
C VAL A 159 10.15 3.02 -19.67
N PRO A 160 10.78 2.02 -20.32
CA PRO A 160 11.32 2.21 -21.66
C PRO A 160 10.21 2.44 -22.70
N GLU A 161 10.57 3.09 -23.81
CA GLU A 161 9.63 3.31 -24.92
C GLU A 161 9.08 1.98 -25.46
N GLY A 162 7.77 1.93 -25.68
CA GLY A 162 7.06 0.72 -26.13
C GLY A 162 6.72 -0.29 -25.02
N TYR A 163 7.11 0.00 -23.77
CA TYR A 163 6.75 -0.80 -22.60
C TYR A 163 5.70 -0.11 -21.72
N GLY A 164 4.97 -0.90 -20.96
CA GLY A 164 4.02 -0.44 -19.94
C GLY A 164 4.22 -1.16 -18.62
N VAL A 165 3.56 -0.65 -17.57
CA VAL A 165 3.46 -1.29 -16.26
C VAL A 165 1.99 -1.56 -15.98
N MET A 166 1.69 -2.80 -15.63
CA MET A 166 0.36 -3.23 -15.22
C MET A 166 0.41 -3.76 -13.79
N PHE A 167 -0.65 -3.49 -13.04
CA PHE A 167 -0.82 -3.90 -11.66
C PHE A 167 -2.11 -4.71 -11.52
N LEU A 168 -1.97 -5.95 -11.06
CA LEU A 168 -3.11 -6.82 -10.76
C LEU A 168 -3.64 -6.50 -9.37
N THR A 169 -4.94 -6.24 -9.28
CA THR A 169 -5.64 -6.00 -8.02
C THR A 169 -6.98 -6.72 -8.06
N ASN A 170 -7.39 -7.28 -6.93
CA ASN A 170 -8.76 -7.74 -6.77
C ASN A 170 -9.67 -6.55 -6.48
N ILE A 171 -10.89 -6.61 -7.03
CA ILE A 171 -11.98 -5.71 -6.67
C ILE A 171 -12.72 -6.39 -5.52
N ASN A 172 -12.33 -6.11 -4.28
CA ASN A 172 -13.13 -6.51 -3.13
C ASN A 172 -14.04 -5.36 -2.75
N SER A 173 -15.31 -5.51 -3.07
CA SER A 173 -16.38 -4.58 -2.71
C SER A 173 -16.80 -4.79 -1.25
N ILE A 174 -16.38 -3.90 -0.36
CA ILE A 174 -17.23 -3.44 0.75
C ILE A 174 -17.44 -1.93 0.58
N VAL A 175 -17.96 -1.56 -0.58
CA VAL A 175 -18.76 -0.35 -0.79
C VAL A 175 -19.86 -0.79 -1.75
N SER A 176 -21.11 -0.49 -1.39
CA SER A 176 -22.29 -0.72 -2.24
C SER A 176 -21.99 -0.35 -3.70
N GLN A 177 -22.54 -1.10 -4.66
CA GLN A 177 -22.47 -0.82 -6.12
C GLN A 177 -22.83 0.63 -6.51
N ALA A 178 -23.34 1.44 -5.59
CA ALA A 178 -23.70 2.84 -5.77
C ALA A 178 -22.53 3.82 -5.97
N ASP A 179 -21.30 3.47 -5.58
CA ASP A 179 -20.19 4.46 -5.53
C ASP A 179 -19.12 4.30 -6.63
N ILE A 180 -19.34 3.45 -7.63
CA ILE A 180 -18.46 3.40 -8.81
C ILE A 180 -18.84 4.52 -9.78
N LYS A 181 -18.08 5.62 -9.77
CA LYS A 181 -18.07 6.57 -10.90
C LYS A 181 -17.03 6.10 -11.94
N THR A 182 -17.52 5.69 -13.10
CA THR A 182 -16.74 5.49 -14.34
C THR A 182 -16.47 6.81 -15.04
#